data_AF-A0A011N3C3-F1
#
_entry.id   AF-A0A011N3C3-F1
#
_cell.length_a   1.000
_cell.length_b   1.000
_cell.length_c   1.000
_cell.angle_alpha   90.00
_cell.angle_beta   90.00
_cell.angle_gamma   90.00
#
_symmetry.space_group_name_H-M   'P 1'
#
loop_
_entity.id
_entity.type
_entity.pdbx_description
1 polymer ?
#
loop_
_entity_poly.entity_id
_entity_poly.type
_entity_poly.pdbx_seq_one_letter_code
_entity_poly.pdbx_strand_id
1 'polypeptide(L)'
;MPRAARPHSLHISYPEELHARTVQLLDTLEQAEDPTVHRAALGDLVVELTNSGLDYCFLKPLLLAKVGFVVQQSANLGVAGATRIMAPMIRNIIARLDRRQLLVVADYIRRLMGTRRSR
;
A
#
# COMPACT_ATOMS: atom_id res chain seq x y z
N MET A 1 35.01 -4.69 -10.96
CA MET A 1 33.55 -4.89 -10.82
C MET A 1 33.02 -3.76 -9.94
N PRO A 2 32.20 -2.81 -10.45
CA PRO A 2 31.61 -1.80 -9.60
C PRO A 2 30.67 -2.48 -8.61
N ARG A 3 30.82 -2.19 -7.32
CA ARG A 3 29.89 -2.63 -6.28
C ARG A 3 28.51 -2.09 -6.64
N ALA A 4 27.57 -2.95 -7.03
CA ALA A 4 26.19 -2.57 -7.24
C ALA A 4 25.72 -1.73 -6.04
N ALA A 5 25.25 -0.51 -6.31
CA ALA A 5 24.76 0.39 -5.28
C ALA A 5 23.70 -0.36 -4.46
N ARG A 6 23.87 -0.40 -3.14
CA ARG A 6 22.87 -1.06 -2.28
C ARG A 6 21.58 -0.25 -2.39
N PRO A 7 20.45 -0.85 -2.77
CA PRO A 7 19.18 -0.13 -2.75
C PRO A 7 18.89 0.32 -1.32
N HIS A 8 18.56 1.60 -1.15
CA HIS A 8 18.10 2.15 0.11
C HIS A 8 16.56 2.07 0.16
N SER A 9 16.01 1.63 1.29
CA SER A 9 14.57 1.53 1.50
C SER A 9 14.07 2.63 2.43
N LEU A 10 12.91 3.19 2.12
CA LEU A 10 12.14 4.01 3.03
C LEU A 10 11.12 3.14 3.75
N HIS A 11 11.03 3.26 5.07
CA HIS A 11 10.00 2.59 5.85
C HIS A 11 8.78 3.50 5.99
N ILE A 12 7.59 2.92 5.75
CA ILE A 12 6.31 3.58 5.96
C ILE A 12 5.66 2.93 7.18
N SER A 13 5.33 3.71 8.21
CA SER A 13 4.57 3.20 9.36
C SER A 13 3.07 3.40 9.13
N TYR A 14 2.32 2.31 9.29
CA TYR A 14 0.87 2.26 9.14
C TYR A 14 0.25 1.49 10.32
N PRO A 15 -1.08 1.59 10.57
CA PRO A 15 -1.71 1.00 11.76
C PRO A 15 -1.49 -0.52 11.87
N GLU A 16 -1.34 -1.01 13.10
CA GLU A 16 -1.13 -2.44 13.39
C GLU A 16 -2.29 -3.31 12.87
N GLU A 17 -3.53 -2.81 12.99
CA GLU A 17 -4.71 -3.50 12.46
C GLU A 17 -4.63 -3.67 10.94
N LEU A 18 -4.15 -2.65 10.22
CA LEU A 18 -3.94 -2.73 8.78
C LEU A 18 -2.80 -3.71 8.45
N HIS A 19 -1.77 -3.81 9.29
CA HIS A 19 -0.74 -4.84 9.16
C HIS A 19 -1.32 -6.25 9.30
N ALA A 20 -2.12 -6.51 10.32
CA ALA A 20 -2.77 -7.81 10.52
C ALA A 20 -3.65 -8.19 9.33
N ARG A 21 -4.51 -7.27 8.86
CA ARG A 21 -5.35 -7.48 7.66
C ARG A 21 -4.51 -7.74 6.41
N THR A 22 -3.40 -7.02 6.25
CA THR A 22 -2.47 -7.22 5.13
C THR A 22 -1.92 -8.64 5.15
N VAL A 23 -1.32 -9.08 6.27
CA VAL A 23 -0.76 -10.43 6.39
C VAL A 23 -1.82 -11.49 6.10
N GLN A 24 -2.98 -11.39 6.74
CA GLN A 24 -4.07 -12.35 6.59
C GLN A 24 -4.56 -12.47 5.14
N LEU A 25 -4.74 -11.35 4.44
CA LEU A 25 -5.21 -11.38 3.06
C LEU A 25 -4.16 -11.94 2.11
N LEU A 26 -2.87 -11.63 2.33
CA LEU A 26 -1.78 -12.19 1.53
C LEU A 26 -1.66 -13.70 1.73
N ASP A 27 -1.80 -14.19 2.97
CA ASP A 27 -1.84 -15.64 3.26
C ASP A 27 -3.03 -16.31 2.55
N THR A 28 -4.20 -15.68 2.62
CA THR A 28 -5.42 -16.17 1.95
C THR A 28 -5.23 -16.26 0.43
N LEU A 29 -4.71 -15.20 -0.20
CA LEU A 29 -4.48 -15.15 -1.65
C LEU A 29 -3.54 -16.25 -2.12
N GLU A 30 -2.50 -16.56 -1.34
CA GLU A 30 -1.50 -17.56 -1.71
C GLU A 30 -1.97 -18.99 -1.55
N GLN A 31 -2.88 -19.23 -0.60
CA GLN A 31 -3.42 -20.57 -0.30
C GLN A 31 -4.72 -20.86 -1.07
N ALA A 32 -5.37 -19.84 -1.62
CA ALA A 32 -6.64 -20.00 -2.32
C ALA A 32 -6.52 -20.89 -3.57
N GLU A 33 -7.48 -21.79 -3.73
CA GLU A 33 -7.68 -22.56 -4.96
C GLU A 33 -8.01 -21.64 -6.13
N ASP A 34 -8.76 -20.55 -5.90
CA ASP A 34 -8.93 -19.45 -6.84
C ASP A 34 -8.71 -18.09 -6.16
N PRO A 35 -7.50 -17.50 -6.25
CA PRO A 35 -7.20 -16.18 -5.70
C PRO A 35 -8.04 -15.05 -6.29
N THR A 36 -8.67 -15.26 -7.46
CA THR A 36 -9.40 -14.20 -8.15
C THR A 36 -10.68 -13.77 -7.44
N VAL A 37 -11.21 -14.61 -6.55
CA VAL A 37 -12.35 -14.27 -5.68
C VAL A 37 -12.00 -13.16 -4.67
N HIS A 38 -10.72 -12.94 -4.40
CA HIS A 38 -10.23 -11.96 -3.41
C HIS A 38 -9.78 -10.63 -4.04
N ARG A 39 -10.01 -10.41 -5.35
CA ARG A 39 -9.62 -9.16 -6.04
C ARG A 39 -10.15 -7.90 -5.38
N ALA A 40 -11.42 -7.90 -4.97
CA ALA A 40 -12.04 -6.75 -4.34
C ALA A 40 -11.33 -6.39 -3.02
N ALA A 41 -11.11 -7.39 -2.17
CA ALA A 41 -10.40 -7.23 -0.90
C ALA A 41 -8.97 -6.74 -1.10
N LEU A 42 -8.24 -7.26 -2.10
CA LEU A 42 -6.89 -6.78 -2.40
C LEU A 42 -6.92 -5.33 -2.91
N GLY A 43 -7.93 -4.98 -3.71
CA GLY A 43 -8.17 -3.63 -4.17
C GLY A 43 -8.33 -2.64 -3.02
N ASP A 44 -9.20 -2.97 -2.07
CA ASP A 44 -9.42 -2.16 -0.88
C ASP A 44 -8.17 -2.04 -0.02
N LEU A 45 -7.47 -3.16 0.21
CA LEU A 45 -6.23 -3.17 0.98
C LEU A 45 -5.16 -2.26 0.37
N VAL A 46 -4.95 -2.32 -0.95
CA VAL A 46 -3.95 -1.47 -1.63
C VAL A 46 -4.34 0.01 -1.53
N VAL A 47 -5.62 0.35 -1.54
CA VAL A 47 -6.09 1.72 -1.29
C VAL A 47 -5.74 2.15 0.13
N GLU A 48 -6.01 1.33 1.15
CA GLU A 48 -5.69 1.63 2.55
C GLU A 48 -4.19 1.82 2.79
N LEU A 49 -3.35 0.95 2.20
CA LEU A 49 -1.90 1.06 2.26
C LEU A 49 -1.39 2.33 1.57
N THR A 50 -1.96 2.68 0.41
CA THR A 50 -1.61 3.91 -0.33
C THR A 50 -1.95 5.16 0.48
N ASN A 51 -3.13 5.21 1.08
CA ASN A 51 -3.55 6.32 1.93
C ASN A 51 -2.63 6.46 3.15
N SER A 52 -2.31 5.34 3.82
CA SER A 52 -1.37 5.33 4.94
C SER A 52 0.03 5.83 4.54
N GLY A 53 0.47 5.51 3.32
CA GLY A 53 1.72 6.01 2.74
C GLY A 53 1.72 7.52 2.52
N LEU A 54 0.64 8.09 1.98
CA LEU A 54 0.49 9.54 1.82
C LEU A 54 0.45 10.25 3.17
N ASP A 55 -0.27 9.69 4.13
CA ASP A 55 -0.33 10.24 5.49
C ASP A 55 1.06 10.25 6.13
N TYR A 56 1.80 9.15 6.04
CA TYR A 56 3.11 9.02 6.66
C TYR A 56 4.19 9.86 5.98
N CYS A 57 4.22 9.88 4.64
CA CYS A 57 5.29 10.53 3.89
C CYS A 57 5.04 12.01 3.61
N PHE A 58 3.80 12.49 3.73
CA PHE A 58 3.47 13.87 3.39
C PHE A 58 2.73 14.60 4.51
N LEU A 59 1.57 14.12 4.96
CA LEU A 59 0.77 14.87 5.95
C LEU A 59 1.40 14.92 7.34
N LYS A 60 1.93 13.80 7.85
CA LYS A 60 2.62 13.75 9.14
C LYS A 60 3.85 14.67 9.18
N PRO A 61 4.75 14.69 8.16
CA PRO A 61 5.84 15.65 8.10
C PRO A 61 5.39 17.12 8.18
N LEU A 62 4.28 17.49 7.53
CA LEU A 62 3.74 18.86 7.63
C LEU A 62 3.28 19.20 9.05
N LEU A 63 2.62 18.24 9.73
CA LEU A 63 2.24 18.38 11.14
C LEU A 63 3.46 18.55 12.04
N LEU A 64 4.50 17.73 11.85
CA LEU A 64 5.76 17.80 12.62
C LEU A 64 6.50 19.12 12.37
N ALA A 65 6.46 19.62 11.14
CA ALA A 65 7.02 20.91 10.75
C ALA A 65 6.18 22.11 11.24
N LYS A 66 5.02 21.86 11.86
CA LYS A 66 4.10 22.90 12.38
C LYS A 66 3.75 23.95 11.33
N VAL A 67 3.49 23.51 10.09
CA VAL A 67 3.08 24.43 9.03
C VAL A 67 1.79 25.15 9.42
N GLY A 68 1.62 26.38 8.91
CA GLY A 68 0.43 27.17 9.19
C GLY A 68 -0.86 26.46 8.80
N PHE A 69 -1.96 26.77 9.51
CA PHE A 69 -3.26 26.13 9.32
C PHE A 69 -3.72 26.06 7.87
N VAL A 70 -3.58 27.16 7.12
CA VAL A 70 -3.98 27.21 5.70
C VAL A 70 -3.21 26.18 4.87
N VAL A 71 -1.89 26.08 5.05
CA VAL A 71 -1.05 25.11 4.32
C VAL A 71 -1.44 23.68 4.68
N GLN A 72 -1.67 23.39 5.97
CA GLN A 72 -2.12 22.07 6.41
C GLN A 72 -3.46 21.69 5.78
N GLN A 73 -4.44 22.61 5.75
CA GLN A 73 -5.74 22.34 5.14
C GLN A 73 -5.66 22.18 3.63
N SER A 74 -4.85 22.99 2.94
CA SER A 74 -4.60 22.81 1.52
C SER A 74 -4.01 21.44 1.21
N ALA A 75 -3.05 20.97 2.02
CA ALA A 75 -2.48 19.63 1.88
C ALA A 75 -3.52 18.52 2.12
N ASN A 76 -4.32 18.63 3.19
CA ASN A 76 -5.39 17.68 3.49
C ASN A 76 -6.40 17.58 2.32
N LEU A 77 -6.84 18.73 1.78
CA LEU A 77 -7.76 18.77 0.64
C LEU A 77 -7.13 18.18 -0.63
N GLY A 78 -5.86 18.49 -0.89
CA GLY A 78 -5.13 17.94 -2.03
C GLY A 78 -5.00 16.41 -1.95
N VAL A 79 -4.63 15.88 -0.78
CA VAL A 79 -4.58 14.43 -0.54
C VAL A 79 -5.96 13.80 -0.69
N ALA A 80 -7.02 14.38 -0.12
CA ALA A 80 -8.38 13.87 -0.26
C ALA A 80 -8.85 13.85 -1.73
N GLY A 81 -8.50 14.86 -2.52
CA GLY A 81 -8.77 14.90 -3.95
C GLY A 81 -8.02 13.82 -4.72
N ALA A 82 -6.72 13.64 -4.42
CA ALA A 82 -5.90 12.60 -5.03
C ALA A 82 -6.43 11.20 -4.71
N THR A 83 -6.74 10.91 -3.44
CA THR A 83 -7.26 9.59 -3.02
C THR A 83 -8.61 9.29 -3.64
N ARG A 84 -9.49 10.28 -3.83
CA ARG A 84 -10.77 10.12 -4.53
C ARG A 84 -10.61 9.65 -5.97
N ILE A 85 -9.54 10.08 -6.66
CA ILE A 85 -9.24 9.66 -8.04
C ILE A 85 -8.51 8.31 -8.05
N MET A 86 -7.52 8.12 -7.17
CA MET A 86 -6.70 6.92 -7.15
C MET A 86 -7.47 5.69 -6.69
N ALA A 87 -8.36 5.82 -5.70
CA ALA A 87 -9.04 4.68 -5.12
C ALA A 87 -9.88 3.86 -6.14
N PRO A 88 -10.77 4.45 -6.97
CA PRO A 88 -11.49 3.68 -7.99
C PRO A 88 -10.55 3.16 -9.09
N MET A 89 -9.49 3.91 -9.46
CA MET A 89 -8.49 3.45 -10.42
C MET A 89 -7.78 2.17 -9.93
N ILE A 90 -7.27 2.18 -8.70
CA ILE A 90 -6.61 1.03 -8.07
C ILE A 90 -7.53 -0.19 -8.06
N ARG A 91 -8.77 -0.02 -7.59
CA ARG A 91 -9.77 -1.10 -7.58
C ARG A 91 -10.07 -1.64 -8.96
N ASN A 92 -10.26 -0.77 -9.95
CA ASN A 92 -10.58 -1.17 -11.32
C ASN A 92 -9.43 -1.96 -11.98
N ILE A 93 -8.18 -1.59 -11.69
CA ILE A 93 -7.01 -2.32 -12.18
C ILE A 93 -6.94 -3.69 -11.50
N ILE A 94 -7.01 -3.74 -10.17
CA ILE A 94 -6.89 -4.99 -9.40
C ILE A 94 -8.03 -5.96 -9.73
N ALA A 95 -9.25 -5.45 -9.94
CA ALA A 95 -10.41 -6.25 -10.33
C ALA A 95 -10.26 -7.01 -11.66
N ARG A 96 -9.27 -6.66 -12.49
CA ARG A 96 -9.03 -7.28 -13.80
C ARG A 96 -7.81 -8.19 -13.82
N LEU A 97 -7.05 -8.28 -12.72
CA LEU A 97 -5.83 -9.06 -12.67
C LEU A 97 -6.12 -10.56 -12.67
N ASP A 98 -5.43 -11.33 -13.50
CA ASP A 98 -5.50 -12.79 -13.46
C ASP A 98 -4.84 -13.38 -12.19
N ARG A 99 -4.98 -14.70 -12.00
CA ARG A 99 -4.40 -15.44 -10.86
C ARG A 99 -2.92 -15.11 -10.67
N ARG A 100 -2.12 -15.18 -11.74
CA ARG A 100 -0.67 -15.02 -11.66
C ARG A 100 -0.32 -13.58 -11.30
N GLN A 101 -1.01 -12.61 -11.89
CA GLN A 101 -0.80 -11.19 -11.61
C GLN A 101 -1.14 -10.84 -10.16
N LEU A 102 -2.22 -11.39 -9.60
CA LEU A 102 -2.57 -11.20 -8.18
C LEU A 102 -1.49 -11.70 -7.24
N LEU A 103 -0.98 -12.91 -7.49
CA LEU A 103 0.09 -13.49 -6.67
C LEU A 103 1.41 -12.69 -6.77
N VAL A 104 1.71 -12.11 -7.95
CA VAL A 104 2.86 -11.22 -8.11
C VAL A 104 2.69 -9.95 -7.28
N VAL A 105 1.51 -9.34 -7.27
CA VAL A 105 1.22 -8.16 -6.44
C VAL A 105 1.33 -8.51 -4.96
N ALA A 106 0.75 -9.64 -4.55
CA ALA A 106 0.78 -10.12 -3.16
C ALA A 106 2.22 -10.33 -2.66
N ASP A 107 3.04 -11.04 -3.45
CA ASP A 107 4.45 -11.27 -3.13
C ASP A 107 5.26 -9.97 -3.09
N TYR A 108 4.95 -9.01 -3.97
CA TYR A 108 5.59 -7.70 -3.94
C TYR A 108 5.27 -6.93 -2.65
N ILE A 109 4.00 -6.91 -2.21
CA ILE A 109 3.59 -6.26 -0.96
C ILE A 109 4.31 -6.91 0.24
N ARG A 110 4.39 -8.24 0.31
CA ARG A 110 5.18 -8.94 1.35
C ARG A 110 6.64 -8.51 1.36
N ARG A 111 7.27 -8.39 0.18
CA ARG A 111 8.65 -7.92 0.09
C ARG A 111 8.82 -6.49 0.62
N LEU A 112 7.84 -5.60 0.39
CA LEU A 112 7.85 -4.25 0.97
C LEU A 112 7.76 -4.27 2.50
N MET A 113 7.05 -5.24 3.08
CA MET A 113 6.94 -5.41 4.53
C MET A 113 8.22 -5.96 5.18
N GLY A 114 9.22 -6.34 4.39
CA GLY A 114 10.45 -6.97 4.89
C GLY A 114 10.26 -8.43 5.33
N THR A 115 9.08 -9.01 5.12
CA THR A 115 8.80 -10.41 5.42
C THR A 115 9.20 -11.28 4.22
N ARG A 116 10.43 -11.81 4.24
CA ARG A 116 10.80 -12.89 3.32
C ARG A 116 10.19 -14.20 3.81
N ARG A 117 9.59 -14.95 2.88
CA ARG A 117 9.18 -16.34 3.13
C ARG A 117 10.42 -17.15 3.55
N SER A 118 10.40 -17.74 4.74
CA SER A 118 11.21 -18.95 4.97
C SER A 118 10.65 -20.02 4.03
N ARG A 119 11.53 -20.54 3.17
CA ARG A 119 11.23 -21.70 2.34
C ARG A 119 11.04 -22.93 3.21
#